data_AF-A0A1W9WLQ4-F1
#
_entry.id   AF-A0A1W9WLQ4-F1
#
_cell.length_a   1.000
_cell.length_b   1.000
_cell.length_c   1.000
_cell.angle_alpha   90.00
_cell.angle_beta   90.00
_cell.angle_gamma   90.00
#
_symmetry.space_group_name_H-M   'P 1'
#
loop_
_entity.id
_entity.type
_entity.pdbx_description
1 polymer ?
#
loop_
_entity_poly.entity_id
_entity_poly.type
_entity_poly.pdbx_seq_one_letter_code
_entity_poly.pdbx_strand_id
1 'polypeptide(L)' 'MKSPALLTITLLIIALPTTAQITTDGTLGTSINLSGPNFQIGANLGQQHGPNLFHSFRDFNLSSQRTLTLNHP' A
#
# COMPACT_ATOMS: atom_id res chain seq x y z
N MET A 1 31.56 11.37 -26.54
CA MET A 1 30.26 12.06 -26.75
C MET A 1 29.22 11.33 -25.91
N LYS A 2 28.65 11.97 -24.88
CA LYS A 2 27.63 11.34 -24.02
C LYS A 2 26.35 11.22 -24.86
N SER A 3 25.85 9.99 -25.07
CA SER A 3 24.70 9.75 -25.94
C SER A 3 23.44 10.40 -25.37
N PRO A 4 22.72 11.26 -26.13
CA PRO A 4 21.49 11.90 -25.66
C PRO A 4 20.40 10.87 -25.31
N ALA A 5 20.44 9.67 -25.90
CA ALA A 5 19.50 8.59 -25.62
C ALA A 5 19.52 8.16 -24.15
N LEU A 6 20.70 8.17 -23.49
CA LEU A 6 20.82 7.80 -22.08
C LEU A 6 20.07 8.80 -21.19
N LEU A 7 20.19 10.09 -21.50
CA LEU A 7 19.48 11.16 -20.79
C LEU A 7 17.96 11.04 -20.96
N THR A 8 17.49 10.77 -22.17
CA THR A 8 16.05 10.61 -22.48
C THR A 8 15.45 9.40 -21.76
N ILE A 9 16.16 8.27 -21.71
CA ILE A 9 15.72 7.07 -20.99
C ILE A 9 15.65 7.35 -19.49
N THR A 10 16.66 8.00 -18.91
CA THR A 10 16.64 8.37 -17.49
C THR A 10 15.45 9.27 -17.17
N LEU A 11 15.15 10.27 -18.01
CA LEU A 11 14.03 11.18 -17.79
C LEU A 11 12.66 10.47 -17.87
N LEU A 12 12.53 9.47 -18.76
CA LEU A 12 11.30 8.69 -18.90
C LEU A 12 11.04 7.79 -17.67
N ILE A 13 12.08 7.23 -17.06
CA ILE A 13 11.96 6.36 -15.88
C ILE A 13 11.54 7.15 -14.63
N ILE A 14 12.01 8.40 -14.49
CA ILE A 14 11.66 9.26 -13.34
C ILE A 14 10.17 9.62 -13.32
N ALA A 15 9.50 9.62 -14.47
CA ALA A 15 8.09 9.95 -14.59
C ALA A 15 7.12 8.79 -14.25
N LEU A 16 7.64 7.60 -13.88
CA LEU A 16 6.78 6.47 -13.54
C LEU A 16 6.01 6.75 -12.23
N PRO A 17 4.66 6.64 -12.22
CA PRO A 17 3.89 6.84 -11.01
C PRO A 17 4.19 5.71 -10.01
N THR A 18 4.50 6.06 -8.77
CA THR A 18 4.65 5.09 -7.68
C THR A 18 3.28 4.55 -7.30
N THR A 19 3.10 3.22 -7.30
CA THR A 19 1.88 2.60 -6.79
C THR A 19 1.85 2.71 -5.28
N ALA A 20 0.70 3.12 -4.73
CA ALA A 20 0.45 2.97 -3.30
C ALA A 20 0.46 1.47 -2.97
N GLN A 21 1.04 1.12 -1.83
CA GLN A 21 1.19 -0.26 -1.39
C GLN A 21 0.84 -0.36 0.08
N ILE A 22 0.00 -1.33 0.41
CA ILE A 22 -0.32 -1.70 1.78
C ILE A 22 -0.06 -3.19 1.93
N THR A 23 0.85 -3.56 2.83
CA THR A 23 1.15 -4.95 3.14
C THR A 23 0.93 -5.17 4.63
N THR A 24 0.06 -6.10 5.01
CA THR A 24 -0.04 -6.52 6.42
C THR A 24 1.18 -7.36 6.81
N ASP A 25 1.65 -7.25 8.05
CA ASP A 25 2.90 -7.90 8.48
C ASP A 25 2.72 -9.34 8.99
N GLY A 26 1.49 -9.74 9.31
CA GLY A 26 1.14 -11.05 9.83
C GLY A 26 1.09 -11.17 11.35
N THR A 27 1.37 -10.10 12.11
CA THR A 27 1.40 -10.15 13.58
C THR A 27 -0.01 -10.16 14.19
N LEU A 28 -0.96 -9.45 13.57
CA LEU A 28 -2.37 -9.36 14.02
C LEU A 28 -3.35 -9.99 13.03
N GLY A 29 -2.92 -10.86 12.12
CA GLY A 29 -3.80 -11.45 11.10
C GLY A 29 -3.01 -12.08 9.96
N THR A 30 -3.65 -12.31 8.82
CA THR A 30 -2.96 -12.82 7.63
C THR A 30 -2.06 -11.75 7.01
N SER A 31 -0.80 -12.09 6.71
CA SER A 31 0.11 -11.25 5.91
C SER A 31 -0.31 -11.28 4.44
N ILE A 32 -0.73 -10.15 3.90
CA ILE A 32 -1.21 -9.99 2.53
C ILE A 32 -0.79 -8.64 1.96
N ASN A 33 -0.48 -8.61 0.67
CA ASN A 33 -0.33 -7.38 -0.10
C ASN A 33 -1.69 -7.00 -0.70
N LEU A 34 -2.20 -5.83 -0.32
CA LEU A 34 -3.50 -5.33 -0.77
C LEU A 34 -3.31 -4.55 -2.07
N SER A 35 -4.13 -4.83 -3.07
CA SER A 35 -4.15 -4.10 -4.33
C SER A 35 -5.02 -2.84 -4.25
N GLY A 36 -4.47 -1.70 -4.66
CA GLY A 36 -5.19 -0.42 -4.76
C GLY A 36 -5.94 -0.26 -6.10
N PRO A 37 -6.57 0.91 -6.38
CA PRO A 37 -6.51 2.18 -5.65
C PRO A 37 -7.40 2.29 -4.41
N ASN A 38 -8.42 1.43 -4.32
CA ASN A 38 -9.43 1.46 -3.28
C ASN A 38 -9.21 0.25 -2.36
N PHE A 39 -8.43 0.45 -1.32
CA PHE A 39 -8.07 -0.61 -0.39
C PHE A 39 -9.24 -0.90 0.54
N GLN A 40 -9.51 -2.19 0.77
CA GLN A 40 -10.46 -2.63 1.78
C GLN A 40 -9.73 -3.45 2.83
N ILE A 41 -9.86 -3.03 4.09
CA ILE A 41 -9.32 -3.75 5.24
C ILE A 41 -10.49 -4.14 6.12
N GLY A 42 -10.84 -5.42 6.06
CA GLY A 42 -11.85 -6.01 6.94
C GLY A 42 -11.26 -6.47 8.27
N ALA A 43 -12.14 -6.68 9.26
CA ALA A 43 -11.77 -7.22 10.56
C ALA A 43 -11.01 -8.56 10.51
N ASN A 44 -11.17 -9.35 9.44
CA ASN A 44 -10.44 -10.61 9.24
C ASN A 44 -8.92 -10.43 9.03
N LEU A 45 -8.47 -9.19 8.76
CA LEU A 45 -7.05 -8.83 8.63
C LEU A 45 -6.49 -8.18 9.90
N GLY A 46 -7.21 -8.30 11.02
CA GLY A 46 -6.83 -7.71 12.31
C GLY A 46 -7.22 -8.60 13.47
N GLN A 47 -6.95 -8.09 14.68
CA GLN A 47 -7.34 -8.72 15.94
C GLN A 47 -8.12 -7.74 16.80
N GLN A 48 -9.19 -8.23 17.40
CA GLN A 48 -10.00 -7.45 18.32
C GLN A 48 -9.55 -7.68 19.76
N HIS A 49 -9.20 -6.60 20.47
CA HIS A 49 -8.89 -6.63 21.90
C HIS A 49 -9.88 -5.72 22.64
N GLY A 50 -10.89 -6.35 23.26
CA GLY A 50 -12.02 -5.65 23.85
C GLY A 50 -12.80 -4.87 22.79
N PRO A 51 -13.08 -3.57 22.98
CA PRO A 51 -13.83 -2.77 22.02
C PRO A 51 -13.01 -2.29 20.81
N ASN A 52 -11.71 -2.61 20.75
CA ASN A 52 -10.79 -2.07 19.75
C ASN A 52 -10.39 -3.13 18.73
N LEU A 53 -10.38 -2.75 17.45
CA LEU A 53 -9.83 -3.56 16.36
C LEU A 53 -8.45 -3.01 15.97
N PHE A 54 -7.45 -3.89 15.95
CA PHE A 54 -6.07 -3.55 15.62
C PHE A 54 -5.63 -4.24 14.33
N HIS A 55 -4.91 -3.51 13.48
CA HIS A 55 -4.27 -4.00 12.27
C HIS A 55 -2.78 -3.68 12.32
N SER A 56 -1.97 -4.54 11.71
CA SER A 56 -0.52 -4.43 11.70
C SER A 56 0.02 -4.47 10.28
N PHE A 57 0.93 -3.55 9.97
CA PHE A 57 1.40 -3.30 8.61
C PHE A 57 2.92 -3.32 8.53
N ARG A 58 3.44 -3.97 7.49
CA ARG A 58 4.82 -3.84 7.06
C ARG A 58 4.99 -2.56 6.25
N ASP A 59 4.11 -2.38 5.27
CA ASP A 59 4.06 -1.20 4.41
C ASP A 59 2.66 -0.57 4.52
N PHE A 60 2.60 0.74 4.72
CA PHE A 60 1.35 1.49 4.69
C PHE A 60 1.59 2.82 3.97
N ASN A 61 1.32 2.86 2.67
CA ASN A 61 1.47 4.05 1.84
C ASN A 61 0.19 4.30 1.04
N LEU A 62 -0.44 5.45 1.29
CA LEU A 62 -1.59 5.97 0.56
C LEU A 62 -1.20 7.25 -0.18
N SER A 63 -1.28 7.25 -1.51
CA SER A 63 -1.09 8.46 -2.31
C SER A 63 -2.42 9.23 -2.49
N SER A 64 -2.35 10.51 -2.86
CA SER A 64 -3.48 11.47 -2.88
C SER A 64 -4.68 11.10 -3.77
N GLN A 65 -4.63 10.00 -4.51
CA GLN A 65 -5.73 9.49 -5.36
C GLN A 65 -6.18 8.07 -4.96
N ARG A 66 -5.88 7.65 -3.73
CA ARG A 66 -6.18 6.33 -3.19
C ARG A 66 -7.07 6.47 -1.97
N THR A 67 -7.95 5.50 -1.77
CA THR A 67 -8.85 5.47 -0.61
C THR A 67 -8.63 4.16 0.13
N LEU A 68 -8.70 4.22 1.46
CA LEU A 68 -8.75 3.04 2.31
C LEU A 68 -10.07 3.06 3.08
N THR A 69 -10.79 1.94 3.04
CA THR A 69 -11.97 1.71 3.89
C THR A 69 -11.66 0.64 4.93
N LEU A 70 -11.89 0.98 6.20
CA LEU A 70 -11.84 0.04 7.32
C LEU A 70 -13.26 -0.41 7.65
N ASN A 71 -13.51 -1.72 7.55
CA ASN A 71 -14.81 -2.30 7.85
C ASN A 71 -14.78 -2.91 9.25
N HIS A 72 -15.56 -2.31 10.15
CA HIS A 72 -15.79 -2.80 11.52
C HIS A 72 -17.20 -3.40 11.60
N PRO A 73 -17.43 -4.49 12.36
CA PRO A 73 -18.77 -4.94 12.72
C PRO A 73 -19.46 -3.99 13.71
#